data_AF-A0A2G6KBN1-F1
#
_entry.id   AF-A0A2G6KBN1-F1
#
_cell.length_a   1.000
_cell.length_b   1.000
_cell.length_c   1.000
_cell.angle_alpha   90.00
_cell.angle_beta   90.00
_cell.angle_gamma   90.00
#
_symmetry.space_group_name_H-M   'P 1'
#
loop_
_entity.id
_entity.type
_entity.pdbx_description
1 polymer ?
#
loop_
_entity_poly.entity_id
_entity_poly.type
_entity_poly.pdbx_seq_one_letter_code
_entity_poly.pdbx_strand_id
1 'polypeptide(L)' 'MALLDTDEMIERFRRRAAAVKKRPLPPVGGDERQEFIKQAKIDYLDFAIIADAKAAITDGVLTLTVDLRPKSDD' A
#
# COMPACT_ATOMS: atom_id res chain seq x y z
N MET A 1 -22.10 10.07 -12.32
CA MET A 1 -21.11 9.31 -11.53
C MET A 1 -19.76 9.95 -11.80
N ALA A 2 -18.99 10.32 -10.78
CA ALA A 2 -17.62 10.78 -11.01
C ALA A 2 -16.82 9.60 -11.61
N LEU A 3 -16.07 9.84 -12.68
CA LEU A 3 -15.08 8.87 -13.16
C LEU A 3 -14.11 8.56 -12.02
N LEU A 4 -13.70 7.30 -11.89
CA LEU A 4 -12.67 6.90 -10.93
C LEU A 4 -11.33 7.55 -11.31
N ASP A 5 -10.81 8.42 -10.45
CA ASP A 5 -9.44 8.94 -10.57
C ASP A 5 -8.46 7.93 -9.96
N THR A 6 -7.76 7.20 -10.83
CA THR A 6 -6.82 6.16 -10.43
C THR A 6 -5.51 6.72 -9.89
N ASP A 7 -5.09 7.90 -10.37
CA ASP A 7 -3.85 8.53 -9.94
C ASP A 7 -4.01 9.04 -8.50
N GLU A 8 -5.14 9.70 -8.22
CA GLU A 8 -5.49 10.13 -6.87
C GLU A 8 -5.66 8.92 -5.94
N MET A 9 -6.24 7.82 -6.44
CA MET A 9 -6.34 6.56 -5.67
C MET A 9 -4.97 6.03 -5.28
N ILE A 10 -4.05 5.87 -6.24
CA ILE A 10 -2.69 5.37 -5.98
C ILE A 10 -1.98 6.30 -4.99
N GLU A 11 -2.13 7.61 -5.13
CA GLU A 11 -1.53 8.60 -4.23
C GLU A 11 -2.07 8.46 -2.79
N ARG A 12 -3.37 8.20 -2.60
CA ARG A 12 -3.91 7.87 -1.28
C ARG A 12 -3.26 6.62 -0.68
N PHE A 13 -2.97 5.59 -1.47
CA PHE A 13 -2.27 4.38 -0.98
C PHE A 13 -0.80 4.64 -0.64
N ARG A 14 -0.07 5.46 -1.41
CA ARG A 14 1.28 5.92 -1.04
C ARG A 14 1.29 6.59 0.33
N ARG A 15 0.33 7.50 0.57
CA ARG A 15 0.19 8.20 1.84
C ARG A 15 -0.10 7.24 3.00
N ARG A 16 -0.95 6.22 2.79
CA ARG A 16 -1.22 5.20 3.81
C ARG A 16 0.02 4.36 4.13
N ALA A 17 0.75 3.89 3.12
CA ALA A 17 2.01 3.15 3.33
C ALA A 17 3.03 3.99 4.13
N ALA A 18 3.15 5.29 3.82
CA ALA A 18 4.00 6.21 4.57
C ALA A 18 3.48 6.45 6.00
N ALA A 19 2.17 6.50 6.22
CA ALA A 19 1.57 6.68 7.53
C ALA A 19 1.80 5.47 8.45
N VAL A 20 1.75 4.25 7.92
CA VAL A 20 2.04 3.03 8.70
C VAL A 20 3.45 3.06 9.30
N LYS A 21 4.45 3.51 8.53
CA LYS A 21 5.84 3.68 9.00
C LYS A 21 5.98 4.74 10.10
N LYS A 22 5.11 5.75 10.11
CA LYS A 22 5.14 6.87 11.06
C LYS A 22 4.25 6.65 12.28
N ARG A 23 3.41 5.61 12.28
CA ARG A 23 2.44 5.37 13.37
C ARG A 23 3.20 5.02 14.65
N PRO A 24 2.97 5.72 15.77
CA PRO A 24 3.51 5.29 17.05
C PRO A 24 2.90 3.94 17.43
N LEU A 25 3.72 3.07 18.02
CA LEU A 25 3.23 1.81 18.55
C LEU A 25 2.36 2.09 19.79
N PRO A 26 1.17 1.47 19.93
CA PRO A 26 0.37 1.62 21.13
C PRO A 26 1.17 1.22 22.39
N PRO A 27 0.87 1.78 23.56
CA PRO A 27 1.54 1.46 24.82
C PRO A 27 1.08 0.10 25.36
N VAL A 28 1.30 -0.98 24.59
CA VAL A 28 0.97 -2.36 24.92
C VAL A 28 2.25 -3.18 25.11
N GLY A 29 2.20 -4.19 25.98
CA GLY A 29 3.33 -5.03 26.34
C GLY A 29 3.27 -6.44 25.73
N GLY A 30 4.35 -7.20 25.88
CA GLY A 30 4.39 -8.63 25.59
C GLY A 30 3.92 -9.01 24.18
N ASP A 31 3.08 -10.05 24.10
CA ASP A 31 2.61 -10.65 22.85
C ASP A 31 1.73 -9.70 22.04
N GLU A 32 0.90 -8.88 22.71
CA GLU A 32 0.04 -7.90 22.04
C GLU A 32 0.87 -6.89 21.23
N ARG A 33 2.02 -6.46 21.76
CA ARG A 33 2.95 -5.59 21.06
C ARG A 33 3.47 -6.20 19.76
N GLN A 34 3.73 -7.51 19.75
CA GLN A 34 4.21 -8.22 18.56
C GLN A 34 3.12 -8.33 17.49
N GLU A 35 1.87 -8.56 17.89
CA GLU A 35 0.75 -8.60 16.97
C GLU A 35 0.52 -7.24 16.29
N PHE A 36 0.66 -6.12 17.02
CA PHE A 36 0.60 -4.79 16.40
C PHE A 36 1.72 -4.55 15.38
N ILE A 37 2.94 -5.05 15.64
CA ILE A 37 4.06 -4.95 14.69
C ILE A 37 3.79 -5.81 13.45
N LYS A 38 3.30 -7.02 13.64
CA LYS A 38 2.96 -7.94 12.55
C LYS A 38 1.86 -7.35 11.66
N GLN A 39 0.80 -6.82 12.26
CA GLN A 39 -0.27 -6.14 11.53
C GLN A 39 0.26 -4.92 10.78
N ALA A 40 1.08 -4.08 11.41
CA ALA A 40 1.68 -2.93 10.71
C ALA A 40 2.55 -3.34 9.51
N LYS A 41 3.24 -4.49 9.58
CA LYS A 41 4.00 -5.00 8.42
C LYS A 41 3.08 -5.43 7.29
N ILE A 42 1.99 -6.13 7.60
CA ILE A 42 1.00 -6.57 6.61
C ILE A 42 0.34 -5.34 5.96
N ASP A 43 -0.17 -4.41 6.77
CA ASP A 43 -0.77 -3.15 6.31
C ASP A 43 0.17 -2.38 5.38
N TYR A 44 1.46 -2.30 5.76
CA TYR A 44 2.46 -1.63 4.93
C TYR A 44 2.62 -2.31 3.57
N LEU A 45 2.74 -3.64 3.54
CA LEU A 45 2.92 -4.39 2.30
C LEU A 45 1.70 -4.24 1.38
N ASP A 46 0.49 -4.35 1.93
CA ASP A 46 -0.76 -4.23 1.18
C ASP A 46 -0.96 -2.82 0.63
N PHE A 47 -0.57 -1.79 1.38
CA PHE A 47 -0.60 -0.42 0.83
C PHE A 47 0.51 -0.19 -0.19
N ALA A 48 1.70 -0.73 0.05
CA ALA A 48 2.85 -0.54 -0.84
C ALA A 48 2.63 -1.19 -2.21
N ILE A 49 2.03 -2.39 -2.28
CA ILE A 49 1.80 -3.06 -3.56
C ILE A 49 0.83 -2.27 -4.46
N ILE A 50 -0.23 -1.71 -3.90
CA ILE A 50 -1.17 -0.86 -4.66
C ILE A 50 -0.54 0.50 -4.99
N ALA A 51 0.26 1.05 -4.08
CA ALA A 51 0.95 2.32 -4.27
C ALA A 51 1.99 2.31 -5.41
N ASP A 52 2.54 1.13 -5.73
CA ASP A 52 3.52 0.91 -6.80
C ASP A 52 2.87 0.44 -8.12
N ALA A 53 1.57 0.18 -8.12
CA ALA A 53 0.86 -0.30 -9.30
C ALA A 53 0.72 0.79 -10.37
N LYS A 54 0.74 0.36 -11.64
CA LYS A 54 0.25 1.13 -12.79
C LYS A 54 -1.21 0.79 -13.02
N ALA A 55 -2.07 1.81 -13.10
CA ALA A 55 -3.49 1.65 -13.34
C ALA A 55 -3.83 1.85 -14.83
N ALA A 56 -4.76 1.04 -15.33
CA ALA A 56 -5.40 1.24 -16.63
C ALA A 56 -6.89 0.87 -16.51
N ILE A 57 -7.77 1.69 -17.08
CA ILE A 57 -9.20 1.36 -17.21
C ILE A 57 -9.50 1.11 -18.67
N THR A 58 -9.90 -0.12 -19.00
CA THR A 58 -10.27 -0.55 -20.35
C THR A 58 -11.64 -1.22 -20.28
N ASP A 59 -12.59 -0.78 -21.10
CA ASP A 59 -13.96 -1.32 -21.15
C ASP A 59 -14.66 -1.40 -19.78
N GLY A 60 -14.39 -0.42 -18.91
CA GLY A 60 -14.96 -0.34 -17.56
C GLY A 60 -14.27 -1.24 -16.52
N VAL A 61 -13.17 -1.91 -16.87
CA VAL A 61 -12.39 -2.76 -15.98
C VAL A 61 -11.10 -2.06 -15.57
N LEU A 62 -10.90 -1.88 -14.27
CA LEU A 62 -9.62 -1.41 -13.70
C LEU A 62 -8.63 -2.58 -13.61
N THR A 63 -7.49 -2.43 -14.27
CA THR A 63 -6.32 -3.30 -14.12
C THR A 63 -5.23 -2.57 -13.34
N LEU A 64 -4.69 -3.23 -12.31
CA LEU A 64 -3.52 -2.77 -11.57
C LEU A 64 -2.36 -3.73 -11.86
N THR A 65 -1.28 -3.20 -12.44
CA THR A 65 -0.10 -3.99 -12.80
C THR A 65 1.08 -3.55 -11.93
N VAL A 66 1.70 -4.50 -11.24
CA VAL A 66 2.91 -4.29 -10.44
C VAL A 66 4.03 -5.11 -11.07
N ASP A 67 5.19 -4.49 -11.29
CA ASP A 67 6.37 -5.19 -11.78
C ASP A 67 7.13 -5.80 -10.59
N LEU A 68 7.18 -7.13 -10.52
CA LEU A 68 7.84 -7.88 -9.46
C LEU A 68 9.21 -8.42 -9.87
N ARG A 69 9.69 -8.09 -11.06
CA ARG A 69 11.02 -8.51 -11.50
C ARG A 69 12.08 -7.82 -10.62
N PRO A 70 13.25 -8.44 -10.42
CA PRO A 70 14.36 -7.80 -9.73
C PRO A 70 14.67 -6.45 -10.38
N LYS A 71 14.92 -5.41 -9.58
CA LYS A 71 15.47 -4.17 -10.13
C LYS A 71 16.84 -4.50 -10.74
N SER A 72 17.08 -4.02 -11.96
CA SER A 72 18.43 -4.08 -12.53
C SER A 72 19.37 -3.25 -11.65
N ASP A 73 20.52 -3.83 -11.31
CA ASP A 73 21.64 -3.11 -10.72
C ASP A 73 22.32 -2.31 -11.85
N ASP A 74 21.78 -1.14 -12.19
CA ASP A 74 22.47 -0.12 -13.01
C ASP A 74 23.13 0.94 -12.11
#